data_AF-A0AAD6JI87-F1
#
_entry.id   AF-A0AAD6JI87-F1
#
_cell.length_a   1.000
_cell.length_b   1.000
_cell.length_c   1.000
_cell.angle_alpha   90.00
_cell.angle_beta   90.00
_cell.angle_gamma   90.00
#
_symmetry.space_group_name_H-M   'P 1'
#
loop_
_entity.id
_entity.type
_entity.pdbx_description
1 polymer ?
#
loop_
_entity_poly.entity_id
_entity_poly.type
_entity_poly.pdbx_seq_one_letter_code
_entity_poly.pdbx_strand_id
1 'polypeptide(L)'
;MASSIHQFLCSAILFSLLSQSFAQQSFRPKALVVPVTQDSATLQYVTQIKQRTPQVPINLVVDLGGQFLWVDCDQNYVSSSYRPARCGSALCSLARAGGCGDCFSGPRPGCNNNTCGVTPDNTVTRTATGGELATDVVSVNSTNGSNPGREVSVPRFLFSCAPTFLLQGLASGVAGMAGLGRTRIAFPSQFASSFSFNRKFAICLTSPAPSKGVIIFGDGPYNFLPNIQLTSQSLTFTPLFINPVSTASAFSQGEPSAEYFIGVKSIRISDKTVPLNATLLSIDSQGKGGTKISTVNPYTVLESSIFNAVTTAFINEAAAMNITRVASVAPFDACFSTDKHFQHTSRGCCANYLSGSAE
;
A
#
# COMPACT_ATOMS: atom_id res chain seq x y z
N MET A 1 -25.30 -46.53 53.07
CA MET A 1 -24.50 -46.30 51.85
C MET A 1 -25.18 -45.42 50.79
N ALA A 2 -26.51 -45.32 50.72
CA ALA A 2 -27.20 -44.48 49.72
C ALA A 2 -27.06 -42.95 49.94
N SER A 3 -26.99 -42.46 51.18
CA SER A 3 -26.91 -41.02 51.49
C SER A 3 -25.59 -40.34 51.06
N SER A 4 -24.49 -41.10 51.01
CA SER A 4 -23.17 -40.56 50.69
C SER A 4 -22.98 -40.35 49.18
N ILE A 5 -23.74 -41.08 48.36
CA ILE A 5 -23.68 -41.02 46.90
C ILE A 5 -24.45 -39.79 46.38
N HIS A 6 -25.56 -39.43 47.03
CA HIS A 6 -26.32 -38.21 46.69
C HIS A 6 -25.54 -36.92 46.98
N GLN A 7 -24.82 -36.85 48.10
CA GLN A 7 -23.97 -35.68 48.40
C GLN A 7 -22.80 -35.53 47.40
N PHE A 8 -22.22 -36.64 46.95
CA PHE A 8 -21.17 -36.61 45.92
C PHE A 8 -21.71 -36.16 44.56
N LEU A 9 -22.88 -36.65 44.15
CA LEU A 9 -23.53 -36.25 42.89
C LEU A 9 -23.96 -34.78 42.90
N CYS A 10 -24.53 -34.27 44.00
CA CYS A 10 -24.88 -32.86 44.11
C CYS A 10 -23.64 -31.95 44.11
N SER A 11 -22.53 -32.36 44.75
CA SER A 11 -21.27 -31.60 44.74
C SER A 11 -20.62 -31.59 43.35
N ALA A 12 -20.66 -32.69 42.61
CA ALA A 12 -20.15 -32.77 41.24
C ALA A 12 -20.95 -31.91 40.25
N ILE A 13 -22.27 -31.80 40.43
CA ILE A 13 -23.12 -30.91 39.63
C ILE A 13 -22.87 -29.43 39.98
N LEU A 14 -22.63 -29.11 41.26
CA LEU A 14 -22.30 -27.74 41.67
C LEU A 14 -20.92 -27.29 41.14
N PHE A 15 -19.92 -28.20 41.12
CA PHE A 15 -18.60 -27.92 40.54
C PHE A 15 -18.63 -27.77 39.02
N SER A 16 -19.49 -28.50 38.32
CA SER A 16 -19.62 -28.37 36.85
C SER A 16 -20.38 -27.10 36.43
N LEU A 17 -21.28 -26.58 37.27
CA LEU A 17 -21.95 -25.28 37.05
C LEU A 17 -21.05 -24.08 37.38
N LEU A 18 -20.12 -24.22 38.33
CA LEU A 18 -19.12 -23.18 38.67
C LEU A 18 -17.92 -23.12 37.72
N SER A 19 -17.76 -24.12 36.84
CA SER A 19 -16.63 -24.23 35.90
C SER A 19 -16.93 -23.67 34.50
N GLN A 20 -18.01 -22.89 34.33
CA GLN A 20 -18.20 -22.08 33.14
C GLN A 20 -17.27 -20.86 33.19
N SER A 21 -15.97 -21.12 33.06
CA SER A 21 -15.01 -20.11 32.67
C SER A 21 -15.45 -19.58 31.32
N PHE A 22 -16.07 -18.39 31.31
CA PHE A 22 -16.25 -17.61 30.10
C PHE A 22 -14.85 -17.28 29.57
N ALA A 23 -14.27 -18.19 28.79
CA ALA A 23 -13.06 -17.91 28.03
C ALA A 23 -13.40 -16.74 27.13
N GLN A 24 -12.92 -15.55 27.50
CA GLN A 24 -13.14 -14.33 26.76
C GLN A 24 -12.59 -14.57 25.34
N GLN A 25 -13.49 -14.75 24.37
CA GLN A 25 -13.08 -15.02 23.00
C GLN A 25 -12.16 -13.88 22.55
N SER A 26 -10.92 -14.22 22.20
CA SER A 26 -9.96 -13.26 21.67
C SER A 26 -10.56 -12.65 20.40
N PHE A 27 -10.84 -11.35 20.42
CA PHE A 27 -11.35 -10.64 19.24
C PHE A 27 -10.26 -10.60 18.17
N ARG A 28 -10.48 -11.32 17.07
CA ARG A 28 -9.64 -11.29 15.87
C ARG A 28 -10.47 -10.74 14.71
N PRO A 29 -10.16 -9.54 14.20
CA PRO A 29 -10.91 -8.97 13.10
C PRO A 29 -10.66 -9.76 11.82
N LYS A 30 -11.70 -9.91 10.99
CA LYS A 30 -11.59 -10.55 9.67
C LYS A 30 -11.07 -9.62 8.58
N ALA A 31 -11.16 -8.32 8.83
CA ALA A 31 -10.64 -7.27 7.96
C ALA A 31 -10.30 -6.01 8.77
N LEU A 32 -9.41 -5.18 8.22
CA LEU A 32 -9.00 -3.88 8.73
C LEU A 32 -9.26 -2.81 7.69
N VAL A 33 -9.40 -1.56 8.12
CA VAL A 33 -9.59 -0.42 7.23
C VAL A 33 -8.73 0.76 7.65
N VAL A 34 -8.13 1.43 6.67
CA VAL A 34 -7.49 2.73 6.84
C VAL A 34 -8.07 3.73 5.84
N PRO A 35 -8.29 5.00 6.25
CA PRO A 35 -8.73 6.04 5.32
C PRO A 35 -7.58 6.43 4.39
N VAL A 36 -7.92 6.88 3.19
CA VAL A 36 -6.97 7.45 2.23
C VAL A 36 -7.53 8.74 1.66
N THR A 37 -6.69 9.76 1.59
CA THR A 37 -7.02 11.06 0.99
C THR A 37 -5.97 11.44 -0.02
N GLN A 38 -6.38 11.99 -1.16
CA GLN A 38 -5.44 12.55 -2.12
C GLN A 38 -4.99 13.95 -1.64
N ASP A 39 -3.69 14.16 -1.56
CA ASP A 39 -3.08 15.47 -1.33
C ASP A 39 -3.19 16.33 -2.60
N SER A 40 -3.72 17.55 -2.48
CA SER A 40 -4.01 18.38 -3.66
C SER A 40 -2.76 18.98 -4.31
N ALA A 41 -1.66 19.10 -3.57
CA ALA A 41 -0.44 19.74 -4.07
C ALA A 41 0.47 18.75 -4.81
N THR A 42 0.60 17.55 -4.25
CA THR A 42 1.49 16.50 -4.76
C THR A 42 0.75 15.40 -5.53
N LEU A 43 -0.59 15.36 -5.45
CA LEU A 43 -1.45 14.29 -5.97
C LEU A 43 -1.21 12.91 -5.36
N GLN A 44 -0.37 12.83 -4.33
CA GLN A 44 -0.07 11.60 -3.59
C GLN A 44 -1.27 11.18 -2.74
N TYR A 45 -1.40 9.88 -2.54
CA TYR A 45 -2.40 9.33 -1.65
C TYR A 45 -1.83 9.19 -0.24
N VAL A 46 -2.46 9.80 0.74
CA VAL A 46 -2.02 9.81 2.14
C VAL A 46 -3.00 9.00 2.98
N THR A 47 -2.48 8.08 3.76
CA THR A 47 -3.23 7.35 4.79
C THR A 47 -2.82 7.79 6.18
N GLN A 48 -3.65 7.48 7.18
CA GLN A 48 -3.36 7.73 8.58
C GLN A 48 -3.54 6.45 9.39
N ILE A 49 -2.53 6.15 10.21
CA ILE A 49 -2.55 5.06 11.20
C ILE A 49 -2.15 5.62 12.57
N LYS A 50 -2.29 4.83 13.64
CA LYS A 50 -1.64 5.13 14.91
C LYS A 50 -0.41 4.26 15.11
N GLN A 51 0.64 4.83 15.70
CA GLN A 51 1.86 4.12 16.07
C GLN A 51 2.35 4.59 17.44
N ARG A 52 3.34 3.89 18.01
CA ARG A 52 4.11 4.28 19.21
C ARG A 52 3.37 4.08 20.54
N THR A 53 4.08 4.22 21.66
CA THR A 53 3.49 4.31 23.00
C THR A 53 4.03 5.55 23.71
N PRO A 54 3.18 6.56 24.03
CA PRO A 54 1.74 6.64 23.77
C PRO A 54 1.40 6.68 22.26
N GLN A 55 0.20 6.23 21.91
CA GLN A 55 -0.27 6.19 20.53
C GLN A 55 -0.38 7.60 19.95
N VAL A 56 0.24 7.82 18.80
CA VAL A 56 0.14 9.06 18.02
C VAL A 56 -0.34 8.76 16.60
N PRO A 57 -1.23 9.58 16.02
CA PRO A 57 -1.57 9.46 14.61
C PRO A 57 -0.38 9.90 13.76
N ILE A 58 -0.07 9.13 12.72
CA ILE A 58 0.94 9.49 11.72
C ILE A 58 0.34 9.39 10.32
N ASN A 59 0.65 10.38 9.49
CA ASN A 59 0.29 10.39 8.09
C ASN A 59 1.41 9.77 7.26
N LEU A 60 1.04 8.94 6.29
CA LEU A 60 1.97 8.18 5.47
C LEU A 60 1.52 8.23 4.01
N VAL A 61 2.46 8.46 3.10
CA VAL A 61 2.16 8.29 1.66
C VAL A 61 1.97 6.81 1.36
N VAL A 62 0.89 6.47 0.66
CA VAL A 62 0.56 5.10 0.26
C VAL A 62 1.44 4.72 -0.92
N ASP A 63 2.24 3.68 -0.74
CA ASP A 63 3.07 3.10 -1.79
C ASP A 63 2.66 1.66 -2.06
N LEU A 64 1.91 1.45 -3.14
CA LEU A 64 1.49 0.12 -3.56
C LEU A 64 2.69 -0.80 -3.87
N GLY A 65 3.78 -0.24 -4.41
CA GLY A 65 5.01 -0.99 -4.71
C GLY A 65 5.97 -1.11 -3.52
N GLY A 66 5.76 -0.27 -2.50
CA GLY A 66 6.69 -0.09 -1.39
C GLY A 66 6.89 -1.36 -0.58
N GLN A 67 8.16 -1.65 -0.28
CA GLN A 67 8.55 -2.93 0.31
C GLN A 67 8.08 -3.10 1.77
N PHE A 68 7.95 -2.02 2.53
CA PHE A 68 7.59 -2.04 3.94
C PHE A 68 7.17 -0.65 4.41
N LEU A 69 6.64 -0.56 5.64
CA LEU A 69 6.53 0.71 6.35
C LEU A 69 7.93 1.26 6.60
N TRP A 70 8.14 2.53 6.28
CA TRP A 70 9.25 3.28 6.84
C TRP A 70 8.78 4.63 7.40
N VAL A 71 9.44 5.07 8.47
CA VAL A 71 9.08 6.29 9.21
C VAL A 71 10.35 7.06 9.59
N ASP A 72 10.29 8.38 9.55
CA ASP A 72 11.34 9.24 10.10
C ASP A 72 11.49 8.99 11.61
N CYS A 73 12.65 8.47 12.00
CA CYS A 73 13.02 8.24 13.40
C CYS A 73 13.99 9.28 13.96
N ASP A 74 14.54 10.15 13.10
CA ASP A 74 15.47 11.20 13.52
C ASP A 74 14.76 12.37 14.19
N GLN A 75 13.55 12.70 13.72
CA GLN A 75 12.76 13.79 14.28
C GLN A 75 11.56 13.31 15.09
N ASN A 76 11.52 13.72 16.37
CA ASN A 76 10.35 13.60 17.25
C ASN A 76 9.77 12.17 17.35
N TYR A 77 10.61 11.13 17.22
CA TYR A 77 10.21 9.75 17.47
C TYR A 77 10.39 9.41 18.95
N VAL A 78 9.29 9.39 19.69
CA VAL A 78 9.25 9.02 21.11
C VAL A 78 8.27 7.86 21.29
N SER A 79 8.75 6.74 21.83
CA SER A 79 7.94 5.56 22.06
C SER A 79 8.57 4.65 23.11
N SER A 80 7.81 4.24 24.14
CA SER A 80 8.27 3.26 25.12
C SER A 80 8.20 1.81 24.63
N SER A 81 7.52 1.55 23.52
CA SER A 81 7.35 0.22 22.91
C SER A 81 8.26 -0.02 21.71
N TYR A 82 9.03 0.99 21.28
CA TYR A 82 10.04 0.85 20.24
C TYR A 82 11.09 -0.17 20.64
N ARG A 83 11.43 -1.07 19.73
CA ARG A 83 12.52 -2.03 19.90
C ARG A 83 13.33 -2.18 18.62
N PRO A 84 14.66 -1.98 18.68
CA PRO A 84 15.55 -2.24 17.55
C PRO A 84 15.60 -3.74 17.23
N ALA A 85 15.65 -4.10 15.94
CA ALA A 85 15.82 -5.50 15.52
C ALA A 85 17.31 -5.87 15.53
N ARG A 86 17.70 -6.67 16.53
CA ARG A 86 19.09 -7.12 16.67
C ARG A 86 19.49 -8.06 15.54
N CYS A 87 20.74 -7.93 15.11
CA CYS A 87 21.33 -8.79 14.10
C CYS A 87 21.24 -10.27 14.42
N GLY A 88 21.13 -11.09 13.37
CA GLY A 88 20.94 -12.54 13.47
C GLY A 88 19.54 -12.95 13.94
N SER A 89 18.65 -12.02 14.27
CA SER A 89 17.28 -12.35 14.69
C SER A 89 16.40 -12.82 13.54
N ALA A 90 15.36 -13.58 13.87
CA ALA A 90 14.32 -13.98 12.90
C ALA A 90 13.63 -12.78 12.24
N LEU A 91 13.59 -11.62 12.92
CA LEU A 91 13.02 -10.38 12.37
C LEU A 91 13.84 -9.87 11.18
N CYS A 92 15.17 -9.90 11.29
CA CYS A 92 16.08 -9.52 10.23
C CYS A 92 15.97 -10.45 9.02
N SER A 93 15.86 -11.76 9.26
CA SER A 93 15.61 -12.74 8.19
C SER A 93 14.27 -12.50 7.51
N LEU A 94 13.21 -12.22 8.27
CA LEU A 94 11.88 -11.92 7.74
C LEU A 94 11.88 -10.67 6.85
N ALA A 95 12.66 -9.66 7.24
CA ALA A 95 12.85 -8.40 6.51
C ALA A 95 13.83 -8.51 5.34
N ARG A 96 14.51 -9.64 5.16
CA ARG A 96 15.62 -9.81 4.19
C ARG A 96 16.68 -8.72 4.34
N ALA A 97 17.03 -8.40 5.59
CA ALA A 97 18.00 -7.36 5.88
C ALA A 97 19.34 -7.63 5.17
N GLY A 98 19.91 -6.59 4.56
CA GLY A 98 21.12 -6.70 3.72
C GLY A 98 22.42 -6.75 4.51
N GLY A 99 22.37 -6.47 5.82
CA GLY A 99 23.54 -6.48 6.67
C GLY A 99 23.25 -6.02 8.09
N CYS A 100 24.34 -5.80 8.82
CA CYS A 100 24.37 -5.36 10.20
C CYS A 100 25.14 -4.06 10.32
N GLY A 101 24.64 -3.16 11.15
CA GLY A 101 25.26 -1.86 11.38
C GLY A 101 25.31 -1.50 12.86
N ASP A 102 26.26 -0.61 13.14
CA ASP A 102 26.38 0.09 14.40
C ASP A 102 26.12 1.59 14.19
N CYS A 103 25.65 2.26 15.23
CA CYS A 103 25.45 3.71 15.20
C CYS A 103 26.40 4.38 16.19
N PHE A 104 27.24 5.30 15.69
CA PHE A 104 28.27 5.98 16.48
C PHE A 104 27.73 7.22 17.22
N SER A 105 26.46 7.19 17.63
CA SER A 105 25.79 8.26 18.38
C SER A 105 25.02 7.66 19.56
N GLY A 106 24.50 8.52 20.45
CA GLY A 106 23.74 8.07 21.62
C GLY A 106 22.56 7.18 21.22
N PRO A 107 22.30 6.05 21.92
CA PRO A 107 21.22 5.14 21.58
C PRO A 107 19.85 5.82 21.57
N ARG A 108 19.15 5.73 20.45
CA ARG A 108 17.80 6.28 20.24
C ARG A 108 17.08 5.52 19.12
N PRO A 109 15.77 5.73 18.89
CA PRO A 109 15.12 5.21 17.69
C PRO A 109 15.88 5.59 16.41
N GLY A 110 16.21 4.59 15.59
CA GLY A 110 16.98 4.75 14.36
C GLY A 110 18.50 4.81 14.53
N CYS A 111 19.00 4.73 15.77
CA CYS A 111 20.43 4.72 16.07
C CYS A 111 20.73 3.74 17.21
N ASN A 112 21.09 2.51 16.86
CA ASN A 112 21.44 1.45 17.79
C ASN A 112 22.60 0.61 17.25
N ASN A 113 23.35 -0.03 18.16
CA ASN A 113 24.42 -0.97 17.77
C ASN A 113 23.88 -2.38 17.52
N ASN A 114 24.58 -3.16 16.70
CA ASN A 114 24.27 -4.55 16.41
C ASN A 114 22.81 -4.74 15.92
N THR A 115 22.39 -3.88 14.99
CA THR A 115 21.04 -3.89 14.40
C THR A 115 21.09 -4.15 12.92
N CYS A 116 20.09 -4.87 12.41
CA CYS A 116 20.07 -5.16 10.98
C CYS A 116 19.52 -3.99 10.17
N GLY A 117 20.20 -3.74 9.04
CA GLY A 117 19.87 -2.68 8.11
C GLY A 117 18.98 -3.16 6.97
N VAL A 118 18.00 -2.34 6.62
CA VAL A 118 17.20 -2.46 5.41
C VAL A 118 17.34 -1.17 4.59
N THR A 119 16.75 -1.15 3.40
CA THR A 119 16.88 -0.04 2.46
C THR A 119 15.53 0.65 2.24
N PRO A 120 15.10 1.57 3.13
CA PRO A 120 13.93 2.39 2.87
C PRO A 120 14.13 3.22 1.59
N ASP A 121 13.06 3.35 0.83
CA ASP A 121 13.03 3.95 -0.50
C ASP A 121 11.87 4.93 -0.59
N ASN A 122 12.18 6.17 -0.97
CA ASN A 122 11.21 7.13 -1.45
C ASN A 122 11.03 6.91 -2.95
N THR A 123 9.98 6.16 -3.29
CA THR A 123 9.67 5.79 -4.67
C THR A 123 9.10 6.94 -5.50
N VAL A 124 8.76 8.08 -4.88
CA VAL A 124 8.39 9.33 -5.58
C VAL A 124 9.65 9.99 -6.14
N THR A 125 10.70 10.14 -5.32
CA THR A 125 11.96 10.80 -5.72
C THR A 125 13.04 9.84 -6.19
N ARG A 126 12.75 8.53 -6.21
CA ARG A 126 13.70 7.46 -6.53
C ARG A 126 14.96 7.49 -5.68
N THR A 127 14.80 7.84 -4.41
CA THR A 127 15.91 7.97 -3.46
C THR A 127 15.83 6.87 -2.43
N ALA A 128 16.90 6.11 -2.27
CA ALA A 128 17.02 5.09 -1.24
C ALA A 128 18.23 5.35 -0.34
N THR A 129 18.15 4.83 0.89
CA THR A 129 19.24 4.95 1.87
C THR A 129 19.21 3.78 2.84
N GLY A 130 20.20 3.71 3.74
CA GLY A 130 20.22 2.73 4.82
C GLY A 130 19.27 3.13 5.95
N GLY A 131 18.53 2.16 6.48
CA GLY A 131 17.61 2.34 7.59
C GLY A 131 17.69 1.20 8.60
N GLU A 132 17.57 1.53 9.88
CA GLU A 132 17.51 0.53 10.95
C GLU A 132 16.17 -0.19 10.95
N LEU A 133 16.17 -1.53 10.96
CA LEU A 133 14.95 -2.30 11.16
C LEU A 133 14.53 -2.26 12.64
N ALA A 134 13.26 -1.96 12.89
CA ALA A 134 12.70 -1.89 14.22
C ALA A 134 11.31 -2.53 14.31
N THR A 135 10.84 -2.69 15.54
CA THR A 135 9.44 -3.00 15.85
C THR A 135 8.85 -1.96 16.77
N ASP A 136 7.60 -1.61 16.55
CA ASP A 136 6.79 -0.82 17.48
C ASP A 136 5.32 -1.22 17.32
N VAL A 137 4.45 -0.67 18.16
CA VAL A 137 3.01 -0.89 18.06
C VAL A 137 2.44 -0.08 16.89
N VAL A 138 1.61 -0.73 16.07
CA VAL A 138 0.77 -0.09 15.03
C VAL A 138 -0.69 -0.43 15.32
N SER A 139 -1.58 0.56 15.27
CA SER A 139 -3.01 0.38 15.48
C SER A 139 -3.83 0.96 14.32
N VAL A 140 -4.87 0.21 13.93
CA VAL A 140 -5.82 0.56 12.87
C VAL A 140 -7.22 0.06 13.24
N ASN A 141 -8.24 0.52 12.54
CA ASN A 141 -9.61 0.06 12.79
C ASN A 141 -9.84 -1.30 12.14
N SER A 142 -10.52 -2.19 12.87
CA SER A 142 -11.20 -3.34 12.23
C SER A 142 -12.33 -2.86 11.32
N THR A 143 -12.86 -3.74 10.47
CA THR A 143 -14.08 -3.46 9.70
C THR A 143 -14.90 -4.71 9.50
N ASN A 144 -16.21 -4.54 9.37
CA ASN A 144 -17.15 -5.57 8.93
C ASN A 144 -17.40 -5.52 7.40
N GLY A 145 -16.61 -4.73 6.66
CA GLY A 145 -16.77 -4.49 5.23
C GLY A 145 -17.63 -3.26 4.91
N SER A 146 -18.30 -2.65 5.89
CA SER A 146 -19.17 -1.48 5.68
C SER A 146 -18.71 -0.26 6.48
N ASN A 147 -18.35 -0.45 7.75
CA ASN A 147 -17.99 0.64 8.66
C ASN A 147 -16.72 0.30 9.44
N PRO A 148 -15.89 1.32 9.78
CA PRO A 148 -14.82 1.16 10.75
C PRO A 148 -15.38 0.67 12.09
N GLY A 149 -14.79 -0.40 12.62
CA GLY A 149 -15.11 -0.99 13.91
C GLY A 149 -14.07 -0.60 14.98
N ARG A 150 -13.95 -1.46 15.98
CA ARG A 150 -13.00 -1.32 17.10
C ARG A 150 -11.56 -1.23 16.58
N GLU A 151 -10.76 -0.38 17.21
CA GLU A 151 -9.31 -0.31 17.00
C GLU A 151 -8.60 -1.57 17.51
N VAL A 152 -7.68 -2.08 16.70
CA VAL A 152 -6.84 -3.24 17.02
C VAL A 152 -5.38 -2.88 16.79
N SER A 153 -4.48 -3.56 17.50
CA SER A 153 -3.06 -3.26 17.48
C SER A 153 -2.22 -4.49 17.14
N VAL A 154 -1.14 -4.27 16.39
CA VAL A 154 -0.02 -5.21 16.23
C VAL A 154 1.13 -4.69 17.11
N PRO A 155 1.42 -5.31 18.27
CA PRO A 155 2.37 -4.76 19.24
C PRO A 155 3.83 -4.69 18.77
N ARG A 156 4.19 -5.54 17.81
CA ARG A 156 5.56 -5.64 17.26
C ARG A 156 5.51 -5.60 15.74
N PHE A 157 4.89 -4.57 15.19
CA PHE A 157 4.85 -4.34 13.75
C PHE A 157 6.26 -3.96 13.27
N LEU A 158 6.80 -4.69 12.29
CA LEU A 158 8.13 -4.43 11.73
C LEU A 158 8.07 -3.24 10.78
N PHE A 159 9.06 -2.36 10.86
CA PHE A 159 9.21 -1.23 9.97
C PHE A 159 10.67 -0.78 9.92
N SER A 160 11.03 0.05 8.94
CA SER A 160 12.33 0.71 8.88
C SER A 160 12.26 2.10 9.51
N CYS A 161 13.23 2.44 10.34
CA CYS A 161 13.58 3.83 10.53
C CYS A 161 14.22 4.38 9.25
N ALA A 162 13.94 5.64 8.95
CA ALA A 162 14.52 6.38 7.85
C ALA A 162 15.01 7.75 8.34
N PRO A 163 16.01 8.36 7.67
CA PRO A 163 16.43 9.72 7.97
C PRO A 163 15.47 10.75 7.40
N THR A 164 15.38 11.93 8.02
CA THR A 164 14.44 13.00 7.63
C THR A 164 14.52 13.40 6.16
N PHE A 165 15.72 13.42 5.56
CA PHE A 165 15.87 13.84 4.15
C PHE A 165 15.08 12.96 3.19
N LEU A 166 14.79 11.70 3.57
CA LEU A 166 14.01 10.77 2.74
C LEU A 166 12.54 11.22 2.60
N LEU A 167 12.06 12.15 3.43
CA LEU A 167 10.73 12.76 3.31
C LEU A 167 10.62 13.79 2.18
N GLN A 168 11.74 14.20 1.56
CA GLN A 168 11.74 15.20 0.51
C GLN A 168 10.81 14.77 -0.65
N GLY A 169 10.00 15.71 -1.15
CA GLY A 169 9.05 15.46 -2.24
C GLY A 169 7.76 14.75 -1.83
N LEU A 170 7.61 14.32 -0.57
CA LEU A 170 6.35 13.78 -0.06
C LEU A 170 5.39 14.89 0.36
N ALA A 171 4.09 14.55 0.46
CA ALA A 171 3.05 15.45 0.93
C ALA A 171 3.38 16.06 2.30
N SER A 172 2.96 17.30 2.53
CA SER A 172 3.29 18.01 3.77
C SER A 172 2.75 17.30 5.00
N GLY A 173 3.57 17.22 6.06
CA GLY A 173 3.17 16.65 7.35
C GLY A 173 3.11 15.12 7.41
N VAL A 174 3.56 14.41 6.37
CA VAL A 174 3.74 12.95 6.45
C VAL A 174 5.04 12.59 7.19
N ALA A 175 5.01 11.45 7.87
CA ALA A 175 6.16 10.93 8.62
C ALA A 175 6.90 9.81 7.88
N GLY A 176 6.43 9.40 6.69
CA GLY A 176 7.06 8.38 5.87
C GLY A 176 6.10 7.75 4.85
N MET A 177 6.34 6.50 4.49
CA MET A 177 5.56 5.78 3.47
C MET A 177 5.02 4.44 3.96
N ALA A 178 3.79 4.14 3.60
CA ALA A 178 3.10 2.89 3.87
C ALA A 178 3.26 1.92 2.70
N GLY A 179 4.28 1.05 2.77
CA GLY A 179 4.53 0.04 1.75
C GLY A 179 3.51 -1.11 1.77
N LEU A 180 2.82 -1.30 0.64
CA LEU A 180 1.83 -2.36 0.43
C LEU A 180 2.34 -3.49 -0.48
N GLY A 181 3.63 -3.49 -0.80
CA GLY A 181 4.26 -4.44 -1.72
C GLY A 181 4.22 -5.89 -1.27
N ARG A 182 4.79 -6.76 -2.09
CA ARG A 182 4.68 -8.22 -1.95
C ARG A 182 5.72 -8.86 -1.02
N THR A 183 6.30 -8.09 -0.11
CA THR A 183 7.25 -8.59 0.90
C THR A 183 6.53 -9.16 2.12
N ARG A 184 7.25 -9.86 3.01
CA ARG A 184 6.68 -10.39 4.26
C ARG A 184 6.45 -9.31 5.34
N ILE A 185 7.11 -8.16 5.22
CA ILE A 185 7.04 -7.05 6.19
C ILE A 185 6.28 -5.82 5.65
N ALA A 186 5.61 -5.94 4.49
CA ALA A 186 4.63 -4.96 4.05
C ALA A 186 3.31 -5.05 4.86
N PHE A 187 2.51 -3.98 4.84
CA PHE A 187 1.24 -3.90 5.58
C PHE A 187 0.29 -5.09 5.33
N PRO A 188 -0.03 -5.48 4.08
CA PRO A 188 -0.95 -6.58 3.83
C PRO A 188 -0.49 -7.89 4.46
N SER A 189 0.82 -8.16 4.43
CA SER A 189 1.43 -9.39 4.92
C SER A 189 1.43 -9.44 6.44
N GLN A 190 1.84 -8.35 7.10
CA GLN A 190 1.93 -8.28 8.56
C GLN A 190 0.55 -8.30 9.21
N PHE A 191 -0.44 -7.62 8.63
CA PHE A 191 -1.79 -7.66 9.16
C PHE A 191 -2.46 -9.01 8.97
N ALA A 192 -2.34 -9.62 7.78
CA ALA A 192 -2.87 -10.96 7.52
C ALA A 192 -2.30 -11.99 8.49
N SER A 193 -0.97 -11.97 8.73
CA SER A 193 -0.35 -12.88 9.69
C SER A 193 -0.74 -12.60 11.13
N SER A 194 -0.77 -11.33 11.56
CA SER A 194 -1.07 -10.94 12.94
C SER A 194 -2.51 -11.23 13.36
N PHE A 195 -3.47 -11.07 12.44
CA PHE A 195 -4.89 -11.25 12.72
C PHE A 195 -5.48 -12.54 12.12
N SER A 196 -4.65 -13.35 11.44
CA SER A 196 -5.04 -14.65 10.87
C SER A 196 -6.17 -14.57 9.83
N PHE A 197 -6.15 -13.55 8.99
CA PHE A 197 -7.04 -13.44 7.82
C PHE A 197 -6.25 -13.63 6.51
N ASN A 198 -6.96 -13.81 5.39
CA ASN A 198 -6.31 -14.05 4.10
C ASN A 198 -5.45 -12.85 3.65
N ARG A 199 -4.26 -13.13 3.12
CA ARG A 199 -3.33 -12.11 2.60
C ARG A 199 -3.83 -11.52 1.28
N LYS A 200 -4.86 -10.68 1.36
CA LYS A 200 -5.40 -9.88 0.28
C LYS A 200 -5.87 -8.53 0.83
N PHE A 201 -6.02 -7.55 -0.05
CA PHE A 201 -6.49 -6.23 0.30
C PHE A 201 -7.16 -5.60 -0.92
N ALA A 202 -7.98 -4.58 -0.68
CA ALA A 202 -8.65 -3.79 -1.69
C ALA A 202 -8.30 -2.31 -1.49
N ILE A 203 -8.11 -1.59 -2.59
CA ILE A 203 -7.89 -0.15 -2.59
C ILE A 203 -9.05 0.51 -3.33
N CYS A 204 -9.69 1.48 -2.70
CA CYS A 204 -10.64 2.39 -3.32
C CYS A 204 -10.15 3.82 -3.11
N LEU A 205 -9.52 4.40 -4.13
CA LEU A 205 -8.98 5.77 -4.09
C LEU A 205 -10.06 6.76 -4.55
N THR A 206 -10.02 7.98 -4.04
CA THR A 206 -10.92 9.07 -4.43
C THR A 206 -10.13 10.27 -4.92
N SER A 207 -10.79 11.14 -5.68
CA SER A 207 -10.31 12.49 -6.00
C SER A 207 -10.15 13.35 -4.72
N PRO A 208 -9.55 14.56 -4.83
CA PRO A 208 -9.25 15.40 -3.67
C PRO A 208 -10.49 15.72 -2.81
N ALA A 209 -10.22 16.17 -1.59
CA ALA A 209 -11.22 16.48 -0.55
C ALA A 209 -12.48 17.21 -1.09
N PRO A 210 -13.67 16.93 -0.51
CA PRO A 210 -13.89 16.32 0.81
C PRO A 210 -13.96 14.79 0.83
N SER A 211 -13.89 14.13 -0.33
CA SER A 211 -14.02 12.67 -0.44
C SER A 211 -12.82 11.93 0.15
N LYS A 212 -13.10 10.85 0.91
CA LYS A 212 -12.08 9.92 1.42
C LYS A 212 -12.27 8.56 0.79
N GLY A 213 -11.18 8.01 0.28
CA GLY A 213 -11.06 6.61 -0.09
C GLY A 213 -10.72 5.74 1.11
N VAL A 214 -10.56 4.44 0.86
CA VAL A 214 -10.19 3.44 1.86
C VAL A 214 -9.26 2.39 1.28
N ILE A 215 -8.38 1.87 2.14
CA ILE A 215 -7.70 0.59 1.92
C ILE A 215 -8.26 -0.39 2.94
N ILE A 216 -8.71 -1.54 2.45
CA ILE A 216 -9.28 -2.61 3.27
C ILE A 216 -8.34 -3.81 3.21
N PHE A 217 -7.80 -4.23 4.35
CA PHE A 217 -6.96 -5.43 4.45
C PHE A 217 -7.81 -6.61 4.89
N GLY A 218 -7.70 -7.75 4.22
CA GLY A 218 -8.50 -8.94 4.48
C GLY A 218 -9.63 -9.12 3.46
N ASP A 219 -10.63 -9.92 3.84
CA ASP A 219 -11.68 -10.36 2.94
C ASP A 219 -12.85 -9.40 2.84
N GLY A 220 -13.44 -9.34 1.64
CA GLY A 220 -14.76 -8.75 1.44
C GLY A 220 -15.86 -9.51 2.20
N PRO A 221 -17.09 -9.01 2.18
CA PRO A 221 -17.62 -8.04 1.22
C PRO A 221 -17.11 -6.60 1.43
N TYR A 222 -17.08 -5.82 0.35
CA TYR A 222 -16.79 -4.38 0.40
C TYR A 222 -18.07 -3.62 0.10
N ASN A 223 -18.69 -3.04 1.13
CA ASN A 223 -19.97 -2.37 1.03
C ASN A 223 -19.77 -0.85 1.01
N PHE A 224 -20.29 -0.20 -0.02
CA PHE A 224 -20.25 1.24 -0.22
C PHE A 224 -21.67 1.82 -0.20
N LEU A 225 -21.79 3.05 0.29
CA LEU A 225 -23.08 3.76 0.28
C LEU A 225 -23.52 4.09 -1.16
N PRO A 226 -24.83 4.15 -1.43
CA PRO A 226 -25.92 3.89 -0.48
C PRO A 226 -26.16 2.39 -0.21
N ASN A 227 -25.94 1.48 -1.17
CA ASN A 227 -26.15 0.03 -1.00
C ASN A 227 -25.38 -0.79 -2.07
N ILE A 228 -24.14 -0.40 -2.37
CA ILE A 228 -23.30 -1.08 -3.35
C ILE A 228 -22.49 -2.15 -2.63
N GLN A 229 -22.79 -3.41 -2.85
CA GLN A 229 -22.01 -4.53 -2.33
C GLN A 229 -21.10 -5.08 -3.42
N LEU A 230 -19.78 -4.99 -3.21
CA LEU A 230 -18.79 -5.62 -4.06
C LEU A 230 -18.32 -6.93 -3.41
N THR A 231 -18.53 -8.03 -4.11
CA THR A 231 -18.03 -9.36 -3.75
C THR A 231 -17.04 -9.84 -4.80
N SER A 232 -16.47 -11.04 -4.64
CA SER A 232 -15.62 -11.64 -5.67
C SER A 232 -16.33 -11.79 -7.02
N GLN A 233 -17.65 -11.99 -7.04
CA GLN A 233 -18.44 -12.13 -8.27
C GLN A 233 -18.60 -10.80 -9.00
N SER A 234 -18.46 -9.67 -8.31
CA SER A 234 -18.51 -8.32 -8.90
C SER A 234 -17.20 -7.91 -9.59
N LEU A 235 -16.11 -8.65 -9.37
CA LEU A 235 -14.77 -8.29 -9.80
C LEU A 235 -14.35 -9.06 -11.06
N THR A 236 -13.62 -8.38 -11.93
CA THR A 236 -12.87 -9.03 -13.01
C THR A 236 -11.45 -9.32 -12.54
N PHE A 237 -10.95 -10.52 -12.84
CA PHE A 237 -9.64 -10.97 -12.41
C PHE A 237 -8.66 -11.11 -13.57
N THR A 238 -7.40 -10.84 -13.29
CA THR A 238 -6.26 -11.12 -14.16
C THR A 238 -5.11 -11.65 -13.30
N PRO A 239 -4.23 -12.52 -13.83
CA PRO A 239 -3.07 -12.99 -13.08
C PRO A 239 -2.16 -11.83 -12.65
N LEU A 240 -1.62 -11.94 -11.42
CA LEU A 240 -0.53 -11.08 -10.95
C LEU A 240 0.81 -11.71 -11.29
N PHE A 241 1.66 -10.97 -12.00
CA PHE A 241 2.98 -11.41 -12.42
C PHE A 241 4.06 -10.93 -11.44
N ILE A 242 5.19 -11.64 -11.40
CA ILE A 242 6.39 -11.22 -10.67
C ILE A 242 7.41 -10.81 -11.70
N ASN A 243 7.92 -9.57 -11.60
CA ASN A 243 9.12 -9.20 -12.33
C ASN A 243 10.34 -9.86 -11.64
N PRO A 244 11.15 -10.65 -12.36
CA PRO A 244 12.29 -11.35 -11.78
C PRO A 244 13.40 -10.41 -11.30
N VAL A 245 13.38 -9.14 -11.72
CA VAL A 245 14.33 -8.12 -11.29
C VAL A 245 13.58 -7.03 -10.52
N SER A 246 14.17 -6.60 -9.41
CA SER A 246 13.62 -5.55 -8.57
C SER A 246 13.54 -4.22 -9.29
N THR A 247 12.52 -3.45 -8.93
CA THR A 247 12.22 -2.11 -9.46
C THR A 247 12.36 -1.04 -8.38
N ALA A 248 12.87 -1.41 -7.20
CA ALA A 248 13.20 -0.48 -6.13
C ALA A 248 14.40 0.40 -6.53
N SER A 249 14.55 1.55 -5.87
CA SER A 249 15.66 2.48 -6.16
C SER A 249 17.03 1.90 -5.80
N ALA A 250 17.08 0.93 -4.87
CA ALA A 250 18.26 0.13 -4.56
C ALA A 250 17.85 -1.28 -4.12
N PHE A 251 18.55 -2.29 -4.61
CA PHE A 251 18.23 -3.71 -4.39
C PHE A 251 19.45 -4.61 -4.56
N SER A 252 19.36 -5.84 -4.04
CA SER A 252 20.42 -6.84 -4.21
C SER A 252 20.28 -7.60 -5.53
N GLN A 253 21.38 -8.07 -6.09
CA GLN A 253 21.35 -8.88 -7.31
C GLN A 253 20.46 -10.13 -7.12
N GLY A 254 19.57 -10.38 -8.09
CA GLY A 254 18.64 -11.51 -8.06
C GLY A 254 17.39 -11.29 -7.20
N GLU A 255 17.23 -10.12 -6.59
CA GLU A 255 16.00 -9.77 -5.88
C GLU A 255 14.85 -9.51 -6.86
N PRO A 256 13.70 -10.20 -6.74
CA PRO A 256 12.52 -9.94 -7.58
C PRO A 256 11.77 -8.70 -7.09
N SER A 257 11.01 -8.06 -7.99
CA SER A 257 10.21 -6.89 -7.64
C SER A 257 9.11 -7.21 -6.62
N ALA A 258 8.91 -6.27 -5.68
CA ALA A 258 7.80 -6.28 -4.73
C ALA A 258 6.49 -5.73 -5.33
N GLU A 259 6.52 -5.17 -6.54
CA GLU A 259 5.39 -4.48 -7.15
C GLU A 259 4.34 -5.43 -7.76
N TYR A 260 3.24 -4.84 -8.22
CA TYR A 260 2.08 -5.55 -8.76
C TYR A 260 2.03 -5.40 -10.28
N PHE A 261 2.40 -6.46 -11.00
CA PHE A 261 2.36 -6.52 -12.47
C PHE A 261 1.14 -7.28 -12.98
N ILE A 262 0.59 -6.82 -14.10
CA ILE A 262 -0.52 -7.46 -14.83
C ILE A 262 -0.13 -7.65 -16.31
N GLY A 263 -0.73 -8.65 -16.96
CA GLY A 263 -0.42 -9.01 -18.34
C GLY A 263 -1.28 -8.28 -19.37
N VAL A 264 -0.99 -6.99 -19.61
CA VAL A 264 -1.63 -6.25 -20.72
C VAL A 264 -1.12 -6.81 -22.05
N LYS A 265 -2.03 -7.17 -22.95
CA LYS A 265 -1.68 -7.75 -24.26
C LYS A 265 -1.86 -6.79 -25.43
N SER A 266 -2.77 -5.83 -25.28
CA SER A 266 -3.06 -4.82 -26.29
C SER A 266 -3.76 -3.63 -25.64
N ILE A 267 -3.70 -2.48 -26.29
CA ILE A 267 -4.46 -1.29 -25.94
C ILE A 267 -5.42 -1.01 -27.09
N ARG A 268 -6.69 -0.73 -26.77
CA ARG A 268 -7.70 -0.34 -27.75
C ARG A 268 -8.20 1.06 -27.40
N ILE A 269 -8.40 1.89 -28.43
CA ILE A 269 -9.05 3.19 -28.30
C ILE A 269 -10.27 3.16 -29.20
N SER A 270 -11.43 3.49 -28.61
CA SER A 270 -12.73 3.07 -29.17
C SER A 270 -12.70 1.55 -29.37
N ASP A 271 -12.86 1.08 -30.61
CA ASP A 271 -12.75 -0.33 -30.97
C ASP A 271 -11.49 -0.67 -31.77
N LYS A 272 -10.57 0.26 -31.95
CA LYS A 272 -9.36 0.06 -32.78
C LYS A 272 -8.17 -0.32 -31.91
N THR A 273 -7.52 -1.43 -32.26
CA THR A 273 -6.27 -1.84 -31.62
C THR A 273 -5.15 -0.90 -32.01
N VAL A 274 -4.47 -0.34 -31.02
CA VAL A 274 -3.28 0.49 -31.22
C VAL A 274 -2.11 -0.42 -31.64
N PRO A 275 -1.41 -0.14 -32.75
CA PRO A 275 -0.24 -0.91 -33.15
C PRO A 275 0.90 -0.64 -32.18
N LEU A 276 1.26 -1.65 -31.38
CA LEU A 276 2.31 -1.58 -30.36
C LEU A 276 3.35 -2.68 -30.59
N ASN A 277 4.57 -2.43 -30.14
CA ASN A 277 5.55 -3.50 -30.01
C ASN A 277 5.19 -4.40 -28.82
N ALA A 278 4.67 -5.60 -29.10
CA ALA A 278 4.20 -6.53 -28.08
C ALA A 278 5.31 -6.99 -27.11
N THR A 279 6.59 -6.91 -27.49
CA THR A 279 7.70 -7.29 -26.60
C THR A 279 7.81 -6.37 -25.39
N LEU A 280 7.45 -5.09 -25.54
CA LEU A 280 7.45 -4.12 -24.44
C LEU A 280 6.35 -4.39 -23.40
N LEU A 281 5.27 -5.07 -23.80
CA LEU A 281 4.14 -5.39 -22.94
C LEU A 281 4.39 -6.63 -22.06
N SER A 282 5.44 -7.40 -22.35
CA SER A 282 5.84 -8.56 -21.57
C SER A 282 7.09 -8.25 -20.75
N ILE A 283 7.26 -8.92 -19.62
CA ILE A 283 8.47 -8.80 -18.79
C ILE A 283 9.51 -9.77 -19.35
N ASP A 284 10.68 -9.25 -19.74
CA ASP A 284 11.79 -10.07 -20.19
C ASP A 284 12.63 -10.66 -19.03
N SER A 285 13.65 -11.46 -19.36
CA SER A 285 14.52 -12.09 -18.35
C SER A 285 15.40 -11.09 -17.59
N GLN A 286 15.57 -9.87 -18.11
CA GLN A 286 16.29 -8.77 -17.47
C GLN A 286 15.33 -7.85 -16.69
N GLY A 287 14.05 -8.21 -16.60
CA GLY A 287 13.02 -7.46 -15.90
C GLY A 287 12.56 -6.18 -16.59
N LYS A 288 12.81 -6.02 -17.90
CA LYS A 288 12.32 -4.89 -18.68
C LYS A 288 10.95 -5.19 -19.28
N GLY A 289 10.15 -4.15 -19.45
CA GLY A 289 8.79 -4.24 -19.99
C GLY A 289 7.72 -4.61 -18.97
N GLY A 290 6.54 -5.01 -19.45
CA GLY A 290 5.39 -5.35 -18.64
C GLY A 290 4.52 -4.15 -18.26
N THR A 291 3.52 -4.38 -17.42
CA THR A 291 2.62 -3.33 -16.92
C THR A 291 2.45 -3.47 -15.42
N LYS A 292 2.68 -2.38 -14.68
CA LYS A 292 2.52 -2.32 -13.23
C LYS A 292 1.42 -1.36 -12.81
N ILE A 293 0.94 -1.55 -11.58
CA ILE A 293 0.01 -0.64 -10.91
C ILE A 293 0.80 0.15 -9.85
N SER A 294 0.61 1.47 -9.81
CA SER A 294 1.33 2.37 -8.91
C SER A 294 0.39 3.38 -8.26
N THR A 295 0.70 3.79 -7.04
CA THR A 295 0.04 4.89 -6.32
C THR A 295 0.91 6.14 -6.17
N VAL A 296 2.19 6.05 -6.58
CA VAL A 296 3.15 7.16 -6.46
C VAL A 296 3.31 7.92 -7.78
N ASN A 297 2.90 7.32 -8.91
CA ASN A 297 2.75 8.03 -10.18
C ASN A 297 1.31 8.53 -10.30
N PRO A 298 1.07 9.85 -10.34
CA PRO A 298 -0.29 10.40 -10.38
C PRO A 298 -1.01 10.19 -11.72
N TYR A 299 -0.24 9.96 -12.79
CA TYR A 299 -0.73 9.67 -14.14
C TYR A 299 -0.11 8.38 -14.65
N THR A 300 -0.76 7.73 -15.63
CA THR A 300 -0.15 6.55 -16.28
C THR A 300 1.07 7.01 -17.06
N VAL A 301 2.19 6.31 -16.82
CA VAL A 301 3.45 6.53 -17.53
C VAL A 301 3.58 5.45 -18.59
N LEU A 302 3.89 5.85 -19.81
CA LEU A 302 4.11 4.95 -20.94
C LEU A 302 5.52 5.14 -21.49
N GLU A 303 6.15 4.03 -21.88
CA GLU A 303 7.36 4.06 -22.71
C GLU A 303 7.07 4.87 -23.99
N SER A 304 8.07 5.64 -24.45
CA SER A 304 7.92 6.63 -25.52
C SER A 304 7.25 6.12 -26.79
N SER A 305 7.57 4.92 -27.28
CA SER A 305 6.93 4.35 -28.46
C SER A 305 5.45 4.01 -28.21
N ILE A 306 5.12 3.48 -27.03
CA ILE A 306 3.73 3.21 -26.62
C ILE A 306 2.98 4.53 -26.46
N PHE A 307 3.58 5.51 -25.78
CA PHE A 307 3.01 6.84 -25.58
C PHE A 307 2.63 7.49 -26.92
N ASN A 308 3.56 7.53 -27.87
CA ASN A 308 3.33 8.14 -29.19
C ASN A 308 2.21 7.42 -29.96
N ALA A 309 2.18 6.08 -29.94
CA ALA A 309 1.16 5.31 -30.62
C ALA A 309 -0.23 5.53 -30.01
N VAL A 310 -0.33 5.49 -28.68
CA VAL A 310 -1.59 5.67 -27.95
C VAL A 310 -2.11 7.10 -28.09
N THR A 311 -1.26 8.12 -27.92
CA THR A 311 -1.66 9.53 -28.07
C THR A 311 -2.07 9.86 -29.49
N THR A 312 -1.36 9.37 -30.51
CA THR A 312 -1.73 9.55 -31.92
C THR A 312 -3.09 8.92 -32.21
N ALA A 313 -3.31 7.68 -31.78
CA ALA A 313 -4.59 7.01 -31.94
C ALA A 313 -5.72 7.75 -31.22
N PHE A 314 -5.47 8.25 -30.00
CA PHE A 314 -6.44 9.02 -29.23
C PHE A 314 -6.82 10.34 -29.92
N ILE A 315 -5.84 11.10 -30.41
CA ILE A 315 -6.07 12.36 -31.12
C ILE A 315 -6.90 12.13 -32.39
N ASN A 316 -6.63 11.06 -33.14
CA ASN A 316 -7.38 10.73 -34.35
C ASN A 316 -8.84 10.38 -34.04
N GLU A 317 -9.08 9.58 -33.01
CA GLU A 317 -10.44 9.22 -32.59
C GLU A 317 -11.19 10.43 -32.03
N ALA A 318 -10.53 11.29 -31.25
CA ALA A 318 -11.10 12.53 -30.75
C ALA A 318 -11.52 13.46 -31.90
N ALA A 319 -10.67 13.63 -32.92
CA ALA A 319 -10.98 14.42 -34.10
C ALA A 319 -12.17 13.86 -34.88
N ALA A 320 -12.27 12.54 -35.02
CA ALA A 320 -13.42 11.88 -35.66
C ALA A 320 -14.74 12.12 -34.90
N MET A 321 -14.67 12.42 -33.60
CA MET A 321 -15.80 12.81 -32.75
C MET A 321 -16.00 14.33 -32.67
N ASN A 322 -15.33 15.13 -33.50
CA ASN A 322 -15.34 16.60 -33.47
C ASN A 322 -14.81 17.22 -32.17
N ILE A 323 -14.03 16.47 -31.39
CA ILE A 323 -13.34 16.98 -30.19
C ILE A 323 -12.05 17.68 -30.66
N THR A 324 -11.99 18.99 -30.42
CA THR A 324 -10.90 19.83 -30.95
C THR A 324 -9.69 19.79 -30.02
N ARG A 325 -8.51 19.45 -30.57
CA ARG A 325 -7.23 19.54 -29.83
C ARG A 325 -6.88 21.01 -29.57
N VAL A 326 -6.40 21.31 -28.38
CA VAL A 326 -5.92 22.63 -27.97
C VAL A 326 -4.44 22.57 -27.58
N ALA A 327 -3.86 23.72 -27.25
CA ALA A 327 -2.50 23.79 -26.74
C ALA A 327 -2.31 22.86 -25.54
N SER A 328 -1.19 22.15 -25.53
CA SER A 328 -0.77 21.26 -24.45
C SER A 328 -0.59 22.04 -23.14
N VAL A 329 -0.95 21.42 -22.03
CA VAL A 329 -0.74 21.96 -20.68
C VAL A 329 0.07 20.93 -19.91
N ALA A 330 1.26 21.33 -19.45
CA ALA A 330 2.15 20.45 -18.71
C ALA A 330 1.42 19.81 -17.51
N PRO A 331 1.64 18.51 -17.24
CA PRO A 331 2.63 17.63 -17.87
C PRO A 331 2.12 16.85 -19.11
N PHE A 332 1.02 17.29 -19.75
CA PHE A 332 0.36 16.54 -20.83
C PHE A 332 0.67 17.09 -22.22
N ASP A 333 0.83 16.20 -23.20
CA ASP A 333 1.06 16.56 -24.61
C ASP A 333 -0.21 16.57 -25.47
N ALA A 334 -1.34 16.06 -24.95
CA ALA A 334 -2.60 15.99 -25.66
C ALA A 334 -3.75 16.57 -24.82
N CYS A 335 -4.14 17.81 -25.11
CA CYS A 335 -5.28 18.47 -24.47
C CYS A 335 -6.38 18.82 -25.48
N PHE A 336 -7.63 18.85 -25.02
CA PHE A 336 -8.81 19.02 -25.87
C PHE A 336 -9.79 20.06 -25.29
N SER A 337 -10.51 20.76 -26.17
CA SER A 337 -11.60 21.67 -25.77
C SER A 337 -12.80 20.89 -25.24
N THR A 338 -13.43 21.44 -24.21
CA THR A 338 -14.65 20.89 -23.58
C THR A 338 -15.95 21.47 -24.14
N ASP A 339 -15.87 22.50 -24.99
CA ASP A 339 -16.98 23.41 -25.30
C ASP A 339 -18.14 22.75 -26.06
N LYS A 340 -17.87 21.66 -26.78
CA LYS A 340 -18.87 21.01 -27.66
C LYS A 340 -19.49 19.73 -27.10
N HIS A 341 -18.92 19.12 -26.06
CA HIS A 341 -19.30 17.76 -25.64
C HIS A 341 -19.36 17.50 -24.13
N PHE A 342 -18.87 18.41 -23.28
CA PHE A 342 -18.81 18.18 -21.82
C PHE A 342 -19.43 19.34 -21.04
N GLN A 343 -20.77 19.43 -21.02
CA GLN A 343 -21.49 20.50 -20.31
C GLN A 343 -21.45 20.39 -18.76
N HIS A 344 -20.72 19.43 -18.17
CA HIS A 344 -20.70 19.23 -16.70
C HIS A 344 -19.34 18.91 -16.05
N THR A 345 -18.21 19.09 -16.72
CA THR A 345 -16.89 18.94 -16.08
C THR A 345 -16.16 20.28 -16.01
N SER A 346 -16.08 20.86 -14.82
CA SER A 346 -15.53 22.21 -14.53
C SER A 346 -14.00 22.31 -14.63
N ARG A 347 -13.35 21.44 -15.41
CA ARG A 347 -11.92 21.48 -15.74
C ARG A 347 -11.77 20.99 -17.17
N GLY A 348 -11.04 21.73 -18.00
CA GLY A 348 -10.72 21.30 -19.37
C GLY A 348 -10.23 19.85 -19.37
N CYS A 349 -10.79 19.03 -20.24
CA CYS A 349 -10.32 17.66 -20.45
C CYS A 349 -9.01 17.70 -21.24
N CYS A 350 -7.89 17.89 -20.54
CA CYS A 350 -6.67 17.26 -21.01
C CYS A 350 -6.91 15.73 -20.98
N ALA A 351 -6.33 14.98 -21.91
CA ALA A 351 -6.27 13.54 -21.73
C ALA A 351 -5.43 13.30 -20.47
N ASN A 352 -6.09 13.23 -19.31
CA ASN A 352 -5.53 13.08 -17.97
C ASN A 352 -4.76 11.76 -17.78
N TYR A 353 -4.49 11.06 -18.87
CA TYR A 353 -4.16 9.65 -18.84
C TYR A 353 -2.68 9.40 -19.01
N LEU A 354 -1.93 10.24 -19.72
CA LEU A 354 -0.59 9.85 -20.17
C LEU A 354 0.41 10.99 -20.00
N SER A 355 1.46 10.74 -19.21
CA SER A 355 2.69 11.52 -19.23
C SER A 355 3.79 10.66 -19.87
N GLY A 356 4.47 11.18 -20.89
CA GLY A 356 5.69 10.56 -21.39
C GLY A 356 6.82 10.82 -20.40
N SER A 357 7.51 9.77 -19.95
CA SER A 357 8.83 9.93 -19.32
C SER A 357 9.89 9.51 -20.32
N ALA A 358 10.82 10.42 -20.61
CA ALA A 358 12.09 10.05 -21.21
C ALA A 358 12.99 9.50 -20.09
N GLU A 359 13.01 8.18 -19.91
CA GLU A 359 14.14 7.46 -19.30
C GLU A 359 14.38 6.14 -20.04
#